data_AF-A0A1J3FWY4-F1
#
_entry.id   AF-A0A1J3FWY4-F1
#
_cell.length_a   1.000
_cell.length_b   1.000
_cell.length_c   1.000
_cell.angle_alpha   90.00
_cell.angle_beta   90.00
_cell.angle_gamma   90.00
#
_symmetry.space_group_name_H-M   'P 1'
#
loop_
_entity.id
_entity.type
_entity.pdbx_description
1 polymer ?
#
loop_
_entity_poly.entity_id
_entity_poly.type
_entity_poly.pdbx_seq_one_letter_code
_entity_poly.pdbx_strand_id
1 'polypeptide(L)'
;VKLIVQNRVAQIEVVPSAASLIVKALAEPERDRKKEKNIKHNGNITMDQVYEIARTMRPRSMAKTFAGTVKEILGTARSVGCTVDGRAPSQLQAEISEGTLAVPNA
;
A
#
# COMPACT_ATOMS: atom_id res chain seq x y z
N VAL A 1 2.78 -2.04 14.82
CA VAL A 1 3.52 -2.89 15.78
C VAL A 1 2.54 -3.36 16.82
N LYS A 2 2.56 -4.65 17.19
CA LYS A 2 1.72 -5.23 18.24
C LYS A 2 2.65 -5.80 19.31
N LEU A 3 2.39 -5.43 20.56
CA LEU A 3 3.19 -5.84 21.71
C LEU A 3 2.28 -6.69 22.60
N ILE A 4 2.59 -7.98 22.70
CA ILE A 4 1.82 -8.95 23.49
C ILE A 4 2.62 -9.19 24.77
N VAL A 5 2.05 -8.83 25.92
CA VAL A 5 2.67 -9.10 27.22
C VAL A 5 1.92 -10.25 27.88
N GLN A 6 2.60 -11.37 28.10
CA GLN A 6 2.07 -12.52 28.84
C GLN A 6 3.07 -12.91 29.92
N ASN A 7 2.62 -13.11 31.15
CA ASN A 7 3.46 -13.56 32.27
C ASN A 7 4.78 -12.76 32.41
N ARG A 8 4.72 -11.43 32.26
CA ARG A 8 5.88 -10.51 32.29
C ARG A 8 6.91 -10.71 31.17
N VAL A 9 6.60 -11.51 30.16
CA VAL A 9 7.39 -11.64 28.93
C VAL A 9 6.71 -10.84 27.82
N ALA A 10 7.48 -9.96 27.17
CA ALA A 10 7.01 -9.18 26.03
C ALA A 10 7.39 -9.88 24.72
N GLN A 11 6.40 -10.16 23.88
CA GLN A 11 6.57 -10.58 22.50
C GLN A 11 6.18 -9.44 21.56
N ILE A 12 6.98 -9.24 20.52
CA ILE A 12 6.81 -8.14 19.56
C ILE A 12 6.48 -8.74 18.19
N GLU A 13 5.32 -8.37 17.64
CA GLU A 13 4.91 -8.72 16.28
C GLU A 13 4.90 -7.47 15.40
N VAL A 14 5.59 -7.55 14.24
CA VAL A 14 5.57 -6.47 13.25
C VAL A 14 4.34 -6.62 12.37
N VAL A 15 3.35 -5.78 12.65
CA VAL A 15 2.15 -5.67 11.81
C VAL A 15 2.49 -4.84 10.56
N PRO A 16 2.31 -5.38 9.34
CA PRO A 16 2.65 -4.67 8.11
C PRO A 16 1.77 -3.42 7.94
N SER A 17 2.24 -2.37 7.28
CA SER A 17 1.42 -1.20 6.94
C SER A 17 1.40 -1.00 5.44
N ALA A 18 0.27 -0.52 4.91
CA ALA A 18 0.10 -0.24 3.48
C ALA A 18 1.21 0.68 2.96
N ALA A 19 1.40 1.82 3.64
CA ALA A 19 2.42 2.79 3.27
C ALA A 19 3.84 2.20 3.32
N SER A 20 4.12 1.33 4.30
CA SER A 20 5.42 0.68 4.42
C SER A 20 5.69 -0.30 3.27
N LEU A 21 4.66 -1.04 2.82
CA LEU A 21 4.79 -1.96 1.68
C LEU A 21 4.96 -1.20 0.36
N ILE A 22 4.24 -0.09 0.18
CA ILE A 22 4.34 0.80 -0.98
C ILE A 22 5.74 1.41 -1.07
N VAL A 23 6.26 1.99 0.02
CA VAL A 23 7.61 2.57 0.03
C VAL A 23 8.69 1.51 -0.19
N LYS A 24 8.46 0.28 0.29
CA LYS A 24 9.36 -0.85 0.00
C LYS A 24 9.34 -1.24 -1.49
N ALA A 25 8.18 -1.22 -2.14
CA ALA A 25 8.04 -1.51 -3.57
C ALA A 25 8.69 -0.43 -4.45
N LEU A 26 8.75 0.81 -3.98
CA LEU A 26 9.44 1.92 -4.66
C LEU A 26 10.96 1.82 -4.63
N ALA A 27 11.53 0.95 -3.77
CA ALA A 27 12.98 0.75 -3.62
C ALA A 27 13.79 2.06 -3.53
N GLU A 28 13.24 3.09 -2.87
CA GLU A 28 13.95 4.35 -2.72
C GLU A 28 15.21 4.18 -1.86
N PRO A 29 16.31 4.90 -2.18
CA PRO A 29 17.57 4.79 -1.45
C PRO A 29 17.39 5.19 0.02
N GLU A 30 18.24 4.66 0.90
CA GLU A 30 18.21 4.99 2.33
C GLU A 30 18.36 6.49 2.54
N ARG A 31 17.38 7.07 3.25
CA ARG A 31 17.24 8.52 3.38
C ARG A 31 17.80 8.99 4.71
N ASP A 32 18.54 10.10 4.66
CA ASP A 32 19.05 10.80 5.84
C ASP A 32 17.92 11.59 6.52
N ARG A 33 17.20 10.94 7.46
CA ARG A 33 15.98 11.45 8.11
C ARG A 33 16.13 12.77 8.86
N LYS A 34 17.35 13.29 9.04
CA LYS A 34 17.64 14.52 9.78
C LYS A 34 17.64 15.79 8.92
N LYS A 35 17.98 15.70 7.62
CA LYS A 35 18.20 16.89 6.78
C LYS A 35 16.94 17.38 6.08
N GLU A 36 16.14 16.46 5.58
CA GLU A 36 14.94 16.80 4.82
C GLU A 36 13.71 16.10 5.43
N LYS A 37 12.74 16.90 5.86
CA LYS A 37 11.45 16.44 6.41
C LYS A 37 10.37 16.51 5.32
N ASN A 38 9.41 15.58 5.34
CA ASN A 38 8.21 15.57 4.49
C ASN A 38 8.47 15.55 2.96
N ILE A 39 9.48 14.82 2.51
CA ILE A 39 9.78 14.73 1.09
C ILE A 39 8.68 13.91 0.40
N LYS A 40 8.12 14.45 -0.68
CA LYS A 40 7.16 13.76 -1.53
C LYS A 40 7.86 12.62 -2.26
N HIS A 41 7.28 11.43 -2.23
CA HIS A 41 7.74 10.30 -3.03
C HIS A 41 7.21 10.51 -4.45
N ASN A 42 8.07 10.54 -5.47
CA ASN A 42 7.68 10.67 -6.89
C ASN A 42 7.95 9.36 -7.66
N GLY A 43 7.86 8.23 -6.97
CA GLY A 43 8.13 6.93 -7.56
C GLY A 43 6.95 6.37 -8.35
N ASN A 44 7.23 5.43 -9.26
CA ASN A 44 6.24 4.69 -10.04
C ASN A 44 6.21 3.23 -9.58
N ILE A 45 5.01 2.70 -9.39
CA ILE A 45 4.76 1.30 -9.00
C ILE A 45 4.01 0.62 -10.15
N THR A 46 4.25 -0.68 -10.35
CA THR A 46 3.51 -1.47 -11.33
C THR A 46 2.18 -1.97 -10.76
N MET A 47 1.16 -2.17 -11.59
CA MET A 47 -0.12 -2.69 -11.10
C MET A 47 0.00 -4.09 -10.46
N ASP A 48 0.94 -4.92 -10.91
CA ASP A 48 1.20 -6.24 -10.33
C ASP A 48 1.65 -6.15 -8.88
N GLN A 49 2.56 -5.23 -8.58
CA GLN A 49 3.00 -4.96 -7.20
C GLN A 49 1.83 -4.46 -6.33
N VAL A 50 0.91 -3.68 -6.90
CA VAL A 50 -0.31 -3.25 -6.19
C VAL A 50 -1.19 -4.45 -5.83
N TYR A 51 -1.34 -5.43 -6.74
CA TYR A 51 -2.11 -6.64 -6.46
C TYR A 51 -1.45 -7.52 -5.39
N GLU A 52 -0.12 -7.67 -5.40
CA GLU A 52 0.59 -8.42 -4.35
C GLU A 52 0.45 -7.77 -2.97
N ILE A 53 0.56 -6.44 -2.89
CA ILE A 53 0.33 -5.68 -1.67
C ILE A 53 -1.12 -5.85 -1.21
N ALA A 54 -2.08 -5.86 -2.15
CA ALA A 54 -3.50 -6.10 -1.88
C ALA A 54 -3.77 -7.49 -1.31
N ARG A 55 -3.13 -8.53 -1.85
CA ARG A 55 -3.21 -9.89 -1.31
C ARG A 55 -2.67 -9.97 0.12
N THR A 56 -1.53 -9.35 0.37
CA THR A 56 -0.91 -9.31 1.71
C THR A 56 -1.77 -8.55 2.72
N MET A 57 -2.49 -7.52 2.27
CA MET A 57 -3.38 -6.72 3.12
C MET A 57 -4.80 -7.27 3.25
N ARG A 58 -5.20 -8.21 2.39
CA ARG A 58 -6.56 -8.76 2.35
C ARG A 58 -7.09 -9.25 3.70
N PRO A 59 -6.31 -9.94 4.56
CA PRO A 59 -6.80 -10.39 5.87
C PRO A 59 -7.20 -9.26 6.83
N ARG A 60 -6.76 -8.02 6.56
CA ARG A 60 -7.06 -6.84 7.40
C ARG A 60 -7.93 -5.80 6.71
N SER A 61 -8.12 -5.91 5.41
CA SER A 61 -9.03 -5.04 4.68
C SER A 61 -10.47 -5.42 5.03
N MET A 62 -11.26 -4.43 5.42
CA MET A 62 -12.70 -4.61 5.71
C MET A 62 -13.55 -4.57 4.43
N ALA A 63 -12.91 -4.54 3.25
CA ALA A 63 -13.60 -4.47 1.97
C ALA A 63 -14.26 -5.82 1.61
N LYS A 64 -15.52 -5.76 1.17
CA LYS A 64 -16.29 -6.95 0.75
C LYS A 64 -15.60 -7.69 -0.40
N THR A 65 -15.13 -6.96 -1.42
CA THR A 65 -14.50 -7.53 -2.62
C THR A 65 -13.01 -7.18 -2.68
N PHE A 66 -12.23 -8.00 -3.38
CA PHE A 66 -10.80 -7.76 -3.59
C PHE A 66 -10.56 -6.44 -4.35
N ALA A 67 -11.43 -6.09 -5.29
CA ALA A 67 -11.44 -4.78 -5.94
C ALA A 67 -11.52 -3.60 -4.96
N GLY A 68 -12.24 -3.76 -3.83
CA GLY A 68 -12.25 -2.76 -2.76
C GLY A 68 -10.90 -2.62 -2.06
N THR A 69 -10.24 -3.74 -1.76
CA THR A 69 -8.89 -3.74 -1.16
C THR A 69 -7.85 -3.10 -2.10
N VAL A 70 -7.96 -3.32 -3.41
CA VAL A 70 -7.10 -2.66 -4.41
C VAL A 70 -7.35 -1.14 -4.44
N LYS A 71 -8.61 -0.70 -4.38
CA LYS A 71 -8.94 0.74 -4.30
C LYS A 71 -8.36 1.42 -3.04
N GLU A 72 -8.38 0.73 -1.90
CA GLU A 72 -7.78 1.22 -0.65
C GLU A 72 -6.26 1.45 -0.81
N ILE A 73 -5.57 0.51 -1.45
CA ILE A 73 -4.12 0.61 -1.67
C ILE A 73 -3.79 1.71 -2.67
N LEU A 74 -4.55 1.83 -3.76
CA LEU A 74 -4.41 2.95 -4.70
C LEU A 74 -4.64 4.31 -4.01
N GLY A 75 -5.55 4.36 -3.03
CA GLY A 75 -5.80 5.56 -2.24
C GLY A 75 -4.59 5.91 -1.38
N THR A 76 -3.96 4.90 -0.79
CA THR A 76 -2.73 5.06 -0.02
C THR A 76 -1.56 5.51 -0.90
N ALA A 77 -1.43 4.95 -2.11
CA ALA A 77 -0.40 5.32 -3.08
C ALA A 77 -0.48 6.82 -3.45
N ARG A 78 -1.69 7.36 -3.58
CA ARG A 78 -1.91 8.80 -3.79
C ARG A 78 -1.40 9.66 -2.64
N SER A 79 -1.64 9.25 -1.40
CA SER A 79 -1.15 9.98 -0.22
C SER A 79 0.36 9.95 -0.07
N VAL A 80 1.01 8.85 -0.50
CA VAL A 80 2.47 8.72 -0.52
C VAL A 80 3.09 9.57 -1.64
N GLY A 81 2.37 9.75 -2.75
CA GLY A 81 2.80 10.54 -3.91
C GLY A 81 3.18 9.68 -5.13
N CYS A 82 2.91 8.38 -5.09
CA CYS A 82 3.29 7.45 -6.14
C CYS A 82 2.37 7.53 -7.36
N THR A 83 2.95 7.28 -8.53
CA THR A 83 2.21 6.95 -9.75
C THR A 83 2.11 5.44 -9.89
N VAL A 84 1.09 4.95 -10.61
CA VAL A 84 0.91 3.53 -10.90
C VAL A 84 0.83 3.37 -12.41
N ASP A 85 1.78 2.65 -12.99
CA ASP A 85 1.98 2.52 -14.44
C ASP A 85 1.93 3.88 -15.19
N GLY A 86 2.54 4.90 -14.58
CA GLY A 86 2.58 6.26 -15.12
C GLY A 86 1.23 7.02 -15.10
N ARG A 87 0.17 6.41 -14.55
CA ARG A 87 -1.14 7.04 -14.36
C ARG A 87 -1.33 7.52 -12.93
N ALA A 88 -2.28 8.45 -12.77
CA ALA A 88 -2.70 8.90 -11.45
C ALA A 88 -3.54 7.82 -10.75
N PRO A 89 -3.26 7.47 -9.48
CA PRO A 89 -4.03 6.44 -8.76
C PRO A 89 -5.54 6.75 -8.67
N SER A 90 -5.92 8.04 -8.69
CA SER A 90 -7.33 8.45 -8.73
C SER A 90 -8.06 8.04 -10.01
N GLN A 91 -7.37 8.04 -11.16
CA GLN A 91 -7.97 7.62 -12.43
C GLN A 91 -8.19 6.11 -12.42
N LEU A 92 -7.21 5.33 -11.96
CA LEU A 92 -7.35 3.89 -11.81
C LEU A 92 -8.46 3.50 -10.83
N GLN A 93 -8.65 4.27 -9.75
CA GLN A 93 -9.78 4.06 -8.84
C GLN A 93 -11.14 4.25 -9.54
N ALA A 94 -11.26 5.25 -10.40
CA ALA A 94 -12.47 5.50 -11.19
C ALA A 94 -12.69 4.39 -12.22
N GLU A 95 -11.66 3.99 -12.96
CA GLU A 95 -11.72 2.89 -13.95
C GLU A 95 -12.15 1.55 -13.31
N ILE A 96 -11.67 1.25 -12.08
CA ILE A 96 -12.10 0.06 -11.33
C ILE A 96 -13.54 0.23 -10.81
N SER A 97 -14.02 1.46 -10.60
CA SER A 97 -15.41 1.72 -10.22
C SER A 97 -16.38 1.63 -11.39
N GLU A 98 -15.92 1.99 -12.58
CA GLU A 98 -16.66 1.89 -13.84
C GLU A 98 -16.65 0.46 -14.40
N GLY A 99 -15.77 -0.41 -13.89
CA GLY A 99 -15.66 -1.81 -14.30
C GLY A 99 -14.82 -2.03 -15.55
N THR A 100 -14.17 -0.97 -16.05
CA THR A 100 -13.32 -0.98 -17.25
C THR A 100 -12.01 -1.74 -17.01
N LEU A 101 -11.51 -1.75 -15.77
CA LEU A 101 -10.29 -2.46 -15.38
C LEU A 101 -10.64 -3.74 -14.62
N ALA A 102 -10.41 -4.89 -15.25
CA ALA A 102 -10.66 -6.19 -14.64
C ALA A 102 -9.65 -6.46 -13.51
N VAL A 103 -10.13 -6.42 -12.26
CA VAL A 103 -9.33 -6.82 -11.11
C VAL A 103 -9.39 -8.34 -10.96
N PRO A 104 -8.26 -9.04 -10.85
CA PRO A 104 -8.25 -10.48 -10.62
C PRO A 104 -9.03 -10.85 -9.34
N ASN A 105 -9.79 -11.95 -9.39
CA ASN A 105 -10.40 -12.50 -8.18
C ASN A 105 -9.36 -13.38 -7.47
N ALA A 106 -8.87 -12.87 -6.34
CA ALA A 106 -7.79 -13.41 -5.51
C ALA A 106 -6.39 -13.16 -6.07
#